data_AF-K1XPP3-F1
#
_entry.id   AF-K1XPP3-F1
#
_cell.length_a   1.000
_cell.length_b   1.000
_cell.length_c   1.000
_cell.angle_alpha   90.00
_cell.angle_beta   90.00
_cell.angle_gamma   90.00
#
_symmetry.space_group_name_H-M   'P 1'
#
loop_
_entity.id
_entity.type
_entity.pdbx_description
1 polymer ?
#
loop_
_entity_poly.entity_id
_entity_poly.type
_entity_poly.pdbx_seq_one_letter_code
_entity_poly.pdbx_strand_id
1 'polypeptide(L)'
;MKILKIIPGLPTNFEPNRMIWLENYITSLSRQHEIKVIVLESLIHYLKTAYILKLLKNKCFPKFDLKALNVKVIPIKYWGMPGYFGYRKITFEIIKSKVLSILKHEDLQDIDLIHAHFASPCGTLANILSKHLNKPYIITEHSSNFNHMLQYGVDV
;
A
#
# COMPACT_ATOMS: atom_id res chain seq x y z
N MET A 1 19.18 7.37 5.88
CA MET A 1 17.91 7.08 6.58
C MET A 1 17.27 5.84 6.01
N LYS A 2 16.52 5.11 6.84
CA LYS A 2 15.71 3.95 6.47
C LYS A 2 14.24 4.33 6.45
N ILE A 3 13.62 4.22 5.29
CA ILE A 3 12.24 4.66 5.05
C ILE A 3 11.34 3.46 4.86
N LEU A 4 10.28 3.37 5.66
CA LEU A 4 9.21 2.40 5.48
C LEU A 4 8.08 3.00 4.64
N LYS A 5 7.93 2.56 3.39
CA LYS A 5 6.82 2.96 2.53
C LYS A 5 5.66 1.98 2.67
N ILE A 6 4.42 2.48 2.81
CA ILE A 6 3.20 1.66 2.85
C ILE A 6 2.29 2.06 1.68
N ILE A 7 1.98 1.09 0.82
CA ILE A 7 1.19 1.31 -0.41
C ILE A 7 0.08 0.26 -0.57
N PRO A 8 -1.04 0.60 -1.24
CA PRO A 8 -2.17 -0.32 -1.41
C PRO A 8 -1.94 -1.39 -2.50
N GLY A 9 -0.81 -1.35 -3.21
CA GLY A 9 -0.47 -2.27 -4.30
C GLY A 9 0.51 -1.65 -5.28
N LEU A 10 1.08 -2.48 -6.17
CA LEU A 10 1.99 -2.05 -7.22
C LEU A 10 1.24 -1.78 -8.54
N PRO A 11 1.74 -0.87 -9.40
CA PRO A 11 1.33 -0.83 -10.80
C PRO A 11 1.63 -2.18 -11.45
N THR A 12 0.64 -2.68 -12.17
CA THR A 12 0.79 -3.91 -12.96
C THR A 12 0.54 -3.60 -14.42
N ASN A 13 0.86 -4.53 -15.30
CA ASN A 13 0.45 -4.45 -16.70
C ASN A 13 -1.09 -4.45 -16.88
N PHE A 14 -1.88 -4.81 -15.86
CA PHE A 14 -3.34 -4.71 -15.88
C PHE A 14 -3.88 -3.39 -15.36
N GLU A 15 -3.24 -2.82 -14.34
CA GLU A 15 -3.57 -1.48 -13.82
C GLU A 15 -2.36 -0.57 -13.97
N PRO A 16 -2.04 -0.16 -15.21
CA PRO A 16 -0.82 0.58 -15.50
C PRO A 16 -0.79 1.96 -14.85
N ASN A 17 -1.97 2.53 -14.60
CA ASN A 17 -2.13 3.89 -14.06
C ASN A 17 -2.20 3.91 -12.53
N ARG A 18 -2.27 2.73 -11.89
CA ARG A 18 -2.27 2.63 -10.44
C ARG A 18 -0.92 3.08 -9.91
N MET A 19 -0.89 4.06 -9.03
CA MET A 19 0.36 4.50 -8.40
C MET A 19 1.44 4.89 -9.44
N ILE A 20 1.05 5.58 -10.52
CA ILE A 20 1.94 5.91 -11.65
C ILE A 20 3.20 6.70 -11.24
N TRP A 21 3.13 7.42 -10.12
CA TRP A 21 4.24 8.19 -9.54
C TRP A 21 5.23 7.34 -8.73
N LEU A 22 4.87 6.10 -8.38
CA LEU A 22 5.60 5.27 -7.42
C LEU A 22 7.00 4.93 -7.92
N GLU A 23 7.15 4.62 -9.21
CA GLU A 23 8.45 4.29 -9.80
C GLU A 23 9.43 5.45 -9.63
N ASN A 24 9.10 6.64 -10.16
CA ASN A 24 9.94 7.83 -10.05
C ASN A 24 10.24 8.19 -8.58
N TYR A 25 9.24 8.07 -7.70
CA TYR A 25 9.39 8.33 -6.28
C TYR A 25 10.38 7.37 -5.60
N ILE A 26 10.22 6.06 -5.81
CA ILE A 26 11.10 5.05 -5.21
C ILE A 26 12.50 5.14 -5.80
N THR A 27 12.63 5.26 -7.11
CA THR A 27 13.94 5.38 -7.80
C THR A 27 14.72 6.60 -7.33
N SER A 28 14.05 7.72 -7.10
CA SER A 28 14.72 8.94 -6.62
C SER A 28 15.23 8.77 -5.19
N LEU A 29 14.39 8.21 -4.31
CA LEU A 29 14.75 8.04 -2.90
C LEU A 29 15.76 6.91 -2.68
N SER A 30 15.70 5.82 -3.46
CA SER A 30 16.57 4.66 -3.28
C SER A 30 18.05 4.98 -3.57
N ARG A 31 18.31 6.08 -4.28
CA ARG A 31 19.66 6.62 -4.52
C ARG A 31 20.32 7.18 -3.26
N GLN A 32 19.53 7.59 -2.27
CA GLN A 32 20.02 8.32 -1.08
C GLN A 32 19.67 7.61 0.23
N HIS A 33 18.67 6.73 0.22
CA HIS A 33 18.07 6.15 1.41
C HIS A 33 17.78 4.66 1.21
N GLU A 34 17.85 3.90 2.30
CA GLU A 34 17.39 2.52 2.32
C GLU A 34 15.87 2.51 2.37
N ILE A 35 15.21 1.76 1.49
CA ILE A 35 13.75 1.72 1.42
C ILE A 35 13.25 0.30 1.63
N LYS A 36 12.32 0.17 2.57
CA LYS A 36 11.50 -1.03 2.78
C LYS A 36 10.05 -0.68 2.39
N VAL A 37 9.40 -1.52 1.60
CA VAL A 37 8.05 -1.26 1.07
C VAL A 37 7.10 -2.36 1.53
N ILE A 38 6.08 -1.98 2.31
CA ILE A 38 4.93 -2.83 2.60
C ILE A 38 3.87 -2.61 1.51
N VAL A 39 3.51 -3.69 0.83
CA VAL A 39 2.51 -3.70 -0.23
C VAL A 39 1.26 -4.40 0.27
N LEU A 40 0.18 -3.66 0.47
CA LEU A 40 -1.09 -4.21 0.99
C LEU A 40 -1.96 -4.72 -0.17
N GLU A 41 -1.85 -6.00 -0.52
CA GLU A 41 -2.54 -6.59 -1.67
C GLU A 41 -3.89 -7.20 -1.28
N SER A 42 -4.98 -6.57 -1.73
CA SER A 42 -6.31 -7.17 -1.64
C SER A 42 -6.45 -8.30 -2.66
N LEU A 43 -6.71 -9.52 -2.20
CA LEU A 43 -6.95 -10.69 -3.06
C LEU A 43 -8.25 -10.55 -3.87
N ILE A 44 -9.24 -9.84 -3.33
CA ILE A 44 -10.53 -9.61 -4.02
C ILE A 44 -10.38 -8.71 -5.24
N HIS A 45 -9.37 -7.83 -5.24
CA HIS A 45 -9.04 -7.01 -6.40
C HIS A 45 -8.74 -7.86 -7.65
N TYR A 46 -8.19 -9.05 -7.43
CA TYR A 46 -7.82 -10.02 -8.46
C TYR A 46 -8.94 -10.98 -8.84
N LEU A 47 -10.08 -10.97 -8.13
CA LEU A 47 -11.22 -11.86 -8.37
C LEU A 47 -12.22 -11.32 -9.40
N LYS A 48 -11.95 -10.17 -10.03
CA LYS A 48 -12.68 -9.78 -11.25
C LYS A 48 -12.44 -10.87 -12.30
N THR A 49 -13.50 -11.39 -12.93
CA THR A 49 -13.42 -12.53 -13.87
C THR A 49 -12.35 -12.38 -14.94
N ALA A 50 -12.17 -11.17 -15.47
CA ALA A 50 -11.10 -10.83 -16.41
C ALA A 50 -9.69 -11.05 -15.82
N TYR A 51 -9.48 -10.73 -14.54
CA TYR A 51 -8.20 -10.90 -13.85
C TYR A 51 -7.92 -12.37 -13.53
N ILE A 52 -8.91 -13.16 -13.12
CA ILE A 52 -8.75 -14.59 -12.83
C ILE A 52 -8.22 -15.33 -14.07
N LEU A 53 -8.85 -15.14 -15.24
CA LEU A 53 -8.42 -15.76 -16.50
C LEU A 53 -7.00 -15.36 -16.91
N LYS A 54 -6.57 -14.15 -16.54
CA LYS A 54 -5.26 -13.59 -16.85
C LYS A 54 -4.18 -13.99 -15.83
N LEU A 55 -4.56 -14.17 -14.56
CA LEU A 55 -3.73 -14.76 -13.50
C LEU A 55 -3.43 -16.22 -13.77
N LEU A 56 -4.44 -17.00 -14.19
CA LEU A 56 -4.27 -18.40 -14.60
C LEU A 56 -3.31 -18.54 -15.79
N LYS A 57 -3.18 -17.48 -16.61
CA LYS A 57 -2.22 -17.41 -17.72
C LYS A 57 -0.85 -16.87 -17.30
N ASN A 58 -0.60 -16.65 -16.00
CA ASN A 58 0.61 -16.02 -15.45
C ASN A 58 0.95 -14.71 -16.16
N LYS A 59 -0.04 -13.85 -16.46
CA LYS A 59 0.21 -12.58 -17.17
C LYS A 59 0.19 -11.35 -16.26
N CYS A 60 0.14 -11.48 -14.94
CA CYS A 60 0.12 -10.33 -14.03
C CYS A 60 1.50 -10.09 -13.46
N PHE A 61 2.16 -9.01 -13.89
CA PHE A 61 3.49 -8.65 -13.40
C PHE A 61 3.54 -7.19 -12.98
N PRO A 62 4.33 -6.85 -11.94
CA PRO A 62 4.68 -5.48 -11.64
C PRO A 62 5.29 -4.80 -12.87
N LYS A 63 4.97 -3.52 -13.08
CA LYS A 63 5.51 -2.75 -14.21
C LYS A 63 6.99 -2.40 -14.07
N PHE A 64 7.49 -2.36 -12.85
CA PHE A 64 8.87 -2.00 -12.57
C PHE A 64 9.43 -2.91 -11.49
N ASP A 65 10.73 -3.19 -11.58
CA ASP A 65 11.41 -4.11 -10.68
C ASP A 65 12.00 -3.36 -9.48
N LEU A 66 11.31 -3.47 -8.33
CA LEU A 66 11.78 -2.93 -7.07
C LEU A 66 13.06 -3.62 -6.56
N LYS A 67 13.29 -4.89 -6.92
CA LYS A 67 14.48 -5.63 -6.49
C LYS A 67 15.74 -5.09 -7.18
N ALA A 68 15.61 -4.68 -8.44
CA ALA A 68 16.70 -4.02 -9.17
C ALA A 68 17.14 -2.70 -8.52
N LEU A 69 16.28 -2.08 -7.71
CA LEU A 69 16.57 -0.85 -6.96
C LEU A 69 17.09 -1.12 -5.53
N ASN A 70 17.41 -2.38 -5.20
CA ASN A 70 17.78 -2.83 -3.85
C ASN A 70 16.72 -2.47 -2.78
N VAL A 71 15.45 -2.43 -3.18
CA VAL A 71 14.33 -2.12 -2.30
C VAL A 71 13.73 -3.40 -1.76
N LYS A 72 13.62 -3.49 -0.43
CA LYS A 72 13.00 -4.66 0.22
C LYS A 72 11.49 -4.57 0.10
N VAL A 73 10.86 -5.52 -0.59
CA VAL A 73 9.40 -5.54 -0.79
C VAL A 73 8.76 -6.62 0.09
N ILE A 74 7.79 -6.22 0.89
CA ILE A 74 7.06 -7.05 1.85
C ILE A 74 5.58 -7.07 1.43
N PRO A 75 5.13 -8.12 0.72
CA PRO A 75 3.74 -8.23 0.31
C PRO A 75 2.85 -8.74 1.46
N ILE A 76 1.77 -8.00 1.74
CA ILE A 76 0.73 -8.36 2.71
C ILE A 76 -0.55 -8.66 1.96
N LYS A 77 -0.81 -9.94 1.75
CA LYS A 77 -2.03 -10.41 1.10
C LYS A 77 -3.17 -10.50 2.11
N TYR A 78 -4.32 -9.94 1.77
CA TYR A 78 -5.52 -9.99 2.60
C TYR A 78 -6.80 -10.10 1.76
N TRP A 79 -7.85 -10.65 2.37
CA TRP A 79 -9.19 -10.67 1.79
C TRP A 79 -9.91 -9.37 2.17
N GLY A 80 -10.08 -8.48 1.19
CA GLY A 80 -10.80 -7.21 1.37
C GLY A 80 -12.31 -7.42 1.46
N MET A 81 -12.83 -7.69 2.66
CA MET A 81 -14.24 -8.04 2.82
C MET A 81 -15.18 -6.85 2.57
N PRO A 82 -16.41 -7.09 2.07
CA PRO A 82 -17.39 -6.04 1.79
C PRO A 82 -17.69 -5.19 3.03
N GLY A 83 -17.63 -3.87 2.90
CA GLY A 83 -17.77 -2.96 4.04
C GLY A 83 -19.18 -2.82 4.60
N TYR A 84 -20.22 -3.16 3.82
CA TYR A 84 -21.62 -3.00 4.21
C TYR A 84 -22.02 -3.80 5.46
N PHE A 85 -21.27 -4.85 5.80
CA PHE A 85 -21.53 -5.71 6.96
C PHE A 85 -20.54 -5.48 8.12
N GLY A 86 -19.84 -4.34 8.15
CA GLY A 86 -18.87 -4.03 9.22
C GLY A 86 -17.52 -4.78 9.12
N TYR A 87 -17.34 -5.64 8.12
CA TYR A 87 -16.11 -6.43 7.94
C TYR A 87 -14.86 -5.60 7.65
N ARG A 88 -14.97 -4.30 7.33
CA ARG A 88 -13.82 -3.39 7.18
C ARG A 88 -12.91 -3.39 8.41
N LYS A 89 -13.50 -3.40 9.62
CA LYS A 89 -12.73 -3.44 10.88
C LYS A 89 -11.98 -4.76 11.03
N ILE A 90 -12.64 -5.87 10.71
CA ILE A 90 -12.05 -7.22 10.78
C ILE A 90 -10.90 -7.35 9.78
N THR A 91 -11.11 -6.95 8.52
CA THR A 91 -10.05 -6.92 7.51
C THR A 91 -8.87 -6.07 7.99
N PHE A 92 -9.12 -4.91 8.58
CA PHE A 92 -8.06 -4.06 9.11
C PHE A 92 -7.28 -4.71 10.26
N GLU A 93 -7.95 -5.34 11.23
CA GLU A 93 -7.26 -6.04 12.33
C GLU A 93 -6.41 -7.21 11.83
N ILE A 94 -6.84 -7.92 10.78
CA ILE A 94 -6.03 -8.96 10.13
C ILE A 94 -4.77 -8.35 9.50
N ILE A 95 -4.91 -7.25 8.74
CA ILE A 95 -3.77 -6.56 8.11
C ILE A 95 -2.78 -6.09 9.19
N LYS A 96 -3.29 -5.40 10.22
CA LYS A 96 -2.51 -4.89 11.34
C LYS A 96 -1.76 -6.02 12.05
N SER A 97 -2.43 -7.12 12.38
CA SER A 97 -1.80 -8.25 13.06
C SER A 97 -0.67 -8.88 12.23
N LYS A 98 -0.88 -9.06 10.91
CA LYS A 98 0.17 -9.55 10.01
C LYS A 98 1.38 -8.61 9.96
N VAL A 99 1.13 -7.30 9.83
CA VAL A 99 2.21 -6.31 9.77
C VAL A 99 2.98 -6.26 11.09
N LEU A 100 2.29 -6.25 12.23
CA LEU A 100 2.95 -6.27 13.55
C LEU A 100 3.78 -7.55 13.78
N SER A 101 3.32 -8.70 13.28
CA SER A 101 4.11 -9.93 13.29
C SER A 101 5.40 -9.78 12.46
N ILE A 102 5.29 -9.24 11.25
CA ILE A 102 6.46 -9.00 10.38
C ILE A 102 7.44 -8.02 11.02
N LEU A 103 6.99 -6.95 11.67
CA LEU A 103 7.89 -6.01 12.38
C LEU A 103 8.79 -6.74 13.38
N LYS A 104 8.26 -7.77 14.05
CA LYS A 104 9.02 -8.55 15.04
C LYS A 104 10.07 -9.46 14.38
N HIS A 105 9.85 -9.90 13.14
CA HIS A 105 10.69 -10.88 12.46
C HIS A 105 11.66 -10.26 11.44
N GLU A 106 11.33 -9.11 10.86
CA GLU A 106 12.01 -8.56 9.68
C GLU A 106 12.89 -7.34 9.94
N ASP A 107 13.26 -7.13 11.20
CA ASP A 107 14.11 -6.03 11.68
C ASP A 107 13.65 -4.68 11.12
N LEU A 108 12.37 -4.36 11.36
CA LEU A 108 11.75 -3.09 10.97
C LEU A 108 11.85 -2.04 12.10
N GLN A 109 12.63 -2.32 13.15
CA GLN A 109 12.87 -1.40 14.26
C GLN A 109 13.87 -0.29 13.91
N ASP A 110 14.72 -0.54 12.92
CA ASP A 110 15.73 0.38 12.40
C ASP A 110 15.15 1.49 11.49
N ILE A 111 13.83 1.53 11.30
CA ILE A 111 13.18 2.54 10.47
C ILE A 111 13.30 3.93 11.11
N ASP A 112 13.65 4.93 10.29
CA ASP A 112 13.73 6.34 10.71
C ASP A 112 12.44 7.11 10.40
N LEU A 113 11.75 6.72 9.32
CA LEU A 113 10.58 7.43 8.81
C LEU A 113 9.57 6.46 8.19
N ILE A 114 8.29 6.65 8.49
CA ILE A 114 7.20 5.94 7.83
C ILE A 114 6.56 6.87 6.81
N HIS A 115 6.35 6.42 5.58
CA HIS A 115 5.60 7.16 4.58
C HIS A 115 4.46 6.29 4.04
N ALA A 116 3.22 6.69 4.25
CA ALA A 116 2.05 5.99 3.71
C ALA A 116 1.30 6.76 2.64
N HIS A 117 0.67 6.00 1.74
CA HIS A 117 -0.46 6.50 0.96
C HIS A 117 -1.65 6.81 1.88
N PHE A 118 -2.37 7.90 1.63
CA PHE A 118 -3.45 8.39 2.50
C PHE A 118 -4.57 7.38 2.73
N ALA A 119 -5.10 6.79 1.66
CA ALA A 119 -6.28 5.95 1.77
C ALA A 119 -6.08 4.76 2.72
N SER A 120 -7.09 4.51 3.55
CA SER A 120 -7.20 3.29 4.35
C SER A 120 -7.08 2.06 3.44
N PRO A 121 -6.31 1.03 3.82
CA PRO A 121 -5.72 0.80 5.15
C PRO A 121 -4.33 1.44 5.39
N CYS A 122 -3.71 2.08 4.40
CA CYS A 122 -2.30 2.48 4.46
C CYS A 122 -2.04 3.59 5.49
N GLY A 123 -2.78 4.70 5.43
CA GLY A 123 -2.63 5.82 6.35
C GLY A 123 -2.91 5.44 7.80
N THR A 124 -3.99 4.69 8.04
CA THR A 124 -4.33 4.18 9.38
C THR A 124 -3.23 3.28 9.93
N LEU A 125 -2.66 2.41 9.10
CA LEU A 125 -1.56 1.54 9.50
C LEU A 125 -0.31 2.35 9.85
N ALA A 126 0.04 3.38 9.08
CA ALA A 126 1.19 4.24 9.40
C ALA A 126 1.07 4.92 10.77
N ASN A 127 -0.12 5.43 11.12
CA ASN A 127 -0.36 6.02 12.44
C ASN A 127 -0.13 4.99 13.57
N ILE A 128 -0.64 3.76 13.41
CA ILE A 128 -0.45 2.70 14.40
C ILE A 128 1.02 2.31 14.53
N LEU A 129 1.73 2.17 13.40
CA LEU A 129 3.14 1.83 13.36
C LEU A 129 4.03 2.94 13.93
N SER A 130 3.71 4.20 13.64
CA SER A 130 4.39 5.36 14.19
C SER A 130 4.37 5.34 15.72
N LYS A 131 3.21 5.04 16.32
CA LYS A 131 3.06 4.90 17.77
C LYS A 131 3.82 3.69 18.32
N HIS A 132 3.79 2.55 17.62
CA HIS A 132 4.48 1.33 18.06
C HIS A 132 6.01 1.45 17.99
N LEU A 133 6.53 2.10 16.95
CA LEU A 133 7.97 2.23 16.70
C LEU A 133 8.55 3.54 17.29
N ASN A 134 7.69 4.44 17.77
CA ASN A 134 8.03 5.80 18.17
C ASN A 134 8.79 6.55 17.06
N LYS A 135 8.24 6.53 15.84
CA LYS A 135 8.87 7.14 14.63
C LYS A 135 7.93 8.14 13.96
N PRO A 136 8.44 9.22 13.34
CA PRO A 136 7.62 10.13 12.57
C PRO A 136 6.98 9.43 11.36
N TYR A 137 5.82 9.93 10.93
CA TYR A 137 5.18 9.47 9.71
C TYR A 137 4.70 10.60 8.82
N ILE A 138 4.73 10.36 7.51
CA ILE A 138 4.20 11.23 6.46
C ILE A 138 3.08 10.48 5.74
N ILE A 139 2.01 11.21 5.43
CA ILE A 139 0.93 10.71 4.58
C ILE A 139 0.87 11.56 3.32
N THR A 140 0.79 10.91 2.16
CA THR A 140 0.51 11.59 0.89
C THR A 140 -0.86 11.19 0.37
N GLU A 141 -1.73 12.18 0.14
CA GLU A 141 -2.99 12.05 -0.56
C GLU A 141 -2.83 12.60 -1.99
N HIS A 142 -3.24 11.84 -3.00
CA HIS A 142 -3.13 12.25 -4.41
C HIS A 142 -4.42 12.84 -4.96
N SER A 143 -5.55 12.38 -4.43
CA SER A 143 -6.86 12.95 -4.65
C SER A 143 -7.75 12.56 -3.49
N SER A 144 -8.64 13.46 -3.09
CA SER A 144 -9.67 13.16 -2.10
C SER A 144 -11.00 13.01 -2.80
N ASN A 145 -11.74 11.93 -2.55
CA ASN A 145 -13.13 11.83 -3.02
C ASN A 145 -13.99 12.96 -2.44
N PHE A 146 -13.61 13.54 -1.30
CA PHE A 146 -14.23 14.76 -0.77
C PHE A 146 -14.18 15.92 -1.76
N ASN A 147 -13.11 16.04 -2.55
CA ASN A 147 -12.96 17.11 -3.53
C ASN A 147 -13.81 16.89 -4.78
N HIS A 148 -14.19 15.64 -5.08
CA HIS A 148 -15.00 15.31 -6.25
C HIS A 148 -16.50 15.20 -5.95
N MET A 149 -16.88 14.85 -4.72
CA MET A 149 -18.31 14.76 -4.34
C MET A 149 -18.99 16.13 -4.20
N LEU A 150 -18.23 17.21 -3.97
CA LEU A 150 -18.75 18.59 -3.98
C LEU A 150 -18.96 19.17 -5.40
N GLN A 151 -18.46 18.52 -6.45
CA GLN A 151 -18.70 18.99 -7.83
C GLN A 151 -20.03 18.48 -8.43
N TYR A 152 -20.74 17.57 -7.75
CA TYR A 152 -22.00 16.98 -8.23
C TYR A 152 -23.19 17.12 -7.25
N GLY A 153 -23.08 18.04 -6.29
CA GLY A 153 -24.21 18.52 -5.48
C GLY A 153 -23.83 19.87 -4.90
N VAL A 154 -24.49 20.98 -5.18
CA VAL A 154 -25.92 21.22 -5.41
C VAL A 154 -26.05 22.39 -6.39
N ASP A 155 -26.63 22.19 -7.57
CA ASP A 155 -27.33 23.26 -8.27
C ASP A 155 -28.81 23.14 -7.87
N VAL A 156 -29.25 24.12 -7.07
CA VAL A 156 -30.63 24.52 -6.68
C VAL A 156 -31.50 23.48 -5.96
#